data_AF-A0A940UAB1-F1
#
_entry.id   AF-A0A940UAB1-F1
#
_cell.length_a   1.000
_cell.length_b   1.000
_cell.length_c   1.000
_cell.angle_alpha   90.00
_cell.angle_beta   90.00
_cell.angle_gamma   90.00
#
_symmetry.space_group_name_H-M   'P 1'
#
loop_
_entity.id
_entity.type
_entity.pdbx_description
1 polymer ?
#
loop_
_entity_poly.entity_id
_entity_poly.type
_entity_poly.pdbx_seq_one_letter_code
_entity_poly.pdbx_strand_id
1 'polypeptide(L)'
;IRLQNGSQTEIVSTRHFVNAAGPFVQNVAAMLELDLPVFHELHVKIAFRDPLKIIPREAPLLIWTDPAILPWSEEERDSLNQSEETRYLLKEFPSGVHARPEGGAGSDTVLILWTYDVKTVDPVFPFSVDPHYPEIALRGLSLMIPGLRAYFGRMTKPVVDGGYYTKTRENRPLIGPLPIEGAYIIGGLSGFGIMAACGAGELLAASIAGNDLPPHAAAFSLARYEDPEYRKLLGSWGETGQL
;
A
#
# COMPACT_ATOMS: atom_id res chain seq x y z
N ILE A 1 9.06 -20.26 20.11
CA ILE A 1 7.92 -19.33 19.87
C ILE A 1 6.78 -19.74 20.78
N ARG A 2 6.16 -18.78 21.50
CA ARG A 2 4.96 -19.04 22.31
C ARG A 2 3.74 -18.55 21.53
N LEU A 3 2.79 -19.44 21.24
CA LEU A 3 1.54 -19.15 20.57
C LEU A 3 0.41 -19.14 21.60
N GLN A 4 -0.50 -18.17 21.51
CA GLN A 4 -1.67 -18.09 22.39
C GLN A 4 -2.95 -18.10 21.55
N ASN A 5 -3.87 -19.00 21.87
CA ASN A 5 -5.21 -19.06 21.29
C ASN A 5 -6.25 -19.11 22.41
N GLY A 6 -6.83 -17.96 22.75
CA GLY A 6 -7.67 -17.80 23.93
C GLY A 6 -6.89 -18.11 25.22
N SER A 7 -7.33 -19.14 25.96
CA SER A 7 -6.65 -19.62 27.18
C SER A 7 -5.57 -20.67 26.93
N GLN A 8 -5.46 -21.21 25.71
CA GLN A 8 -4.45 -22.22 25.39
C GLN A 8 -3.13 -21.56 25.01
N THR A 9 -2.04 -22.10 25.56
CA THR A 9 -0.67 -21.70 25.20
C THR A 9 0.05 -22.91 24.64
N GLU A 10 0.63 -22.74 23.45
CA GLU A 10 1.49 -23.75 22.81
C GLU A 10 2.92 -23.18 22.66
N ILE A 11 3.91 -24.05 22.81
CA ILE A 11 5.31 -23.69 22.58
C ILE A 11 5.81 -24.48 21.37
N VAL A 12 6.23 -23.75 20.34
CA VAL A 12 6.89 -24.31 19.17
C VAL A 12 8.39 -24.04 19.28
N SER A 13 9.17 -25.11 19.43
CA SER A 13 10.64 -25.05 19.37
C SER A 13 11.09 -24.95 17.91
N THR A 14 11.93 -23.96 17.60
CA THR A 14 12.50 -23.78 16.26
C THR A 14 13.92 -23.24 16.36
N ARG A 15 14.73 -23.51 15.34
CA ARG A 15 16.06 -22.91 15.16
C ARG A 15 15.99 -21.55 14.46
N HIS A 16 14.97 -21.34 13.62
CA HIS A 16 14.81 -20.13 12.85
C HIS A 16 13.39 -19.59 12.98
N PHE A 17 13.29 -18.29 13.23
CA PHE A 17 12.05 -17.54 13.31
C PHE A 17 12.06 -16.42 12.27
N VAL A 18 10.96 -16.27 11.53
CA VAL A 18 10.80 -15.20 10.52
C VAL A 18 9.61 -14.32 10.91
N ASN A 19 9.87 -13.03 11.12
CA ASN A 19 8.83 -12.01 11.24
C ASN A 19 8.38 -11.56 9.84
N ALA A 20 7.25 -12.08 9.38
CA ALA A 20 6.60 -11.75 8.11
C ALA A 20 5.18 -11.17 8.32
N ALA A 21 4.96 -10.46 9.43
CA ALA A 21 3.62 -10.17 9.94
C ALA A 21 2.91 -8.98 9.29
N GLY A 22 3.36 -8.52 8.11
CA GLY A 22 2.74 -7.43 7.37
C GLY A 22 2.56 -6.17 8.24
N PRO A 23 1.33 -5.62 8.37
CA PRO A 23 1.03 -4.48 9.25
C PRO A 23 1.35 -4.70 10.73
N PHE A 24 1.50 -5.95 11.17
CA PHE A 24 1.85 -6.29 12.56
C PHE A 24 3.35 -6.53 12.76
N VAL A 25 4.19 -6.26 11.75
CA VAL A 25 5.64 -6.52 11.83
C VAL A 25 6.29 -5.83 13.03
N GLN A 26 5.86 -4.60 13.35
CA GLN A 26 6.35 -3.86 14.52
C GLN A 26 5.87 -4.49 15.84
N ASN A 27 4.62 -4.97 15.90
CA ASN A 27 4.11 -5.65 17.10
C ASN A 27 4.90 -6.92 17.41
N VAL A 28 5.23 -7.69 16.37
CA VAL A 28 6.04 -8.90 16.51
C VAL A 28 7.49 -8.57 16.85
N ALA A 29 8.05 -7.49 16.29
CA ALA A 29 9.39 -7.02 16.64
C ALA A 29 9.48 -6.55 18.10
N ALA A 30 8.45 -5.87 18.61
CA ALA A 30 8.40 -5.45 20.01
C ALA A 30 8.39 -6.66 20.98
N MET A 31 7.81 -7.80 20.61
CA MET A 31 7.91 -9.04 21.39
C MET A 31 9.34 -9.59 21.48
N LEU A 32 10.21 -9.17 20.55
CA LEU A 32 11.65 -9.45 20.53
C LEU A 32 12.47 -8.30 21.13
N GLU A 33 11.84 -7.30 21.75
CA GLU A 33 12.50 -6.09 22.27
C GLU A 33 13.20 -5.26 21.18
N LEU A 34 12.67 -5.33 19.94
CA LEU A 34 13.17 -4.57 18.80
C LEU A 34 12.20 -3.46 18.39
N ASP A 35 12.76 -2.35 17.95
CA ASP A 35 12.03 -1.26 17.31
C ASP A 35 12.43 -1.18 15.84
N LEU A 36 11.45 -1.31 14.93
CA LEU A 36 11.69 -1.26 13.49
C LEU A 36 11.38 0.15 12.94
N PRO A 37 12.15 0.63 11.96
CA PRO A 37 11.92 1.93 11.32
C PRO A 37 10.80 1.83 10.27
N VAL A 38 9.62 1.38 10.69
CA VAL A 38 8.44 1.21 9.83
C VAL A 38 7.28 2.11 10.24
N PHE A 39 6.49 2.51 9.27
CA PHE A 39 5.22 3.22 9.45
C PHE A 39 4.16 2.65 8.51
N HIS A 40 2.90 3.03 8.72
CA HIS A 40 1.79 2.49 7.94
C HIS A 40 0.97 3.60 7.29
N GLU A 41 0.48 3.31 6.10
CA GLU A 41 -0.50 4.11 5.37
C GLU A 41 -1.68 3.21 5.01
N LEU A 42 -2.91 3.71 5.15
CA LEU A 42 -4.10 2.99 4.71
C LEU A 42 -4.32 3.23 3.22
N HIS A 43 -4.31 2.15 2.44
CA HIS A 43 -4.55 2.19 1.00
C HIS A 43 -5.78 1.37 0.67
N VAL A 44 -6.77 2.02 0.08
CA VAL A 44 -8.03 1.41 -0.34
C VAL A 44 -8.15 1.42 -1.86
N LYS A 45 -8.98 0.51 -2.38
CA LYS A 45 -9.36 0.42 -3.79
C LYS A 45 -10.87 0.23 -3.86
N ILE A 46 -11.45 0.62 -4.99
CA ILE A 46 -12.82 0.26 -5.32
C ILE A 46 -12.84 -0.79 -6.42
N ALA A 47 -13.83 -1.67 -6.36
CA ALA A 47 -14.26 -2.50 -7.48
C ALA A 47 -15.67 -2.04 -7.90
N PHE A 48 -15.79 -1.56 -9.13
CA PHE A 48 -17.07 -1.14 -9.69
C PHE A 48 -17.34 -1.84 -11.02
N ARG A 49 -18.61 -1.86 -11.44
CA ARG A 49 -19.06 -2.47 -12.69
C ARG A 49 -19.07 -1.40 -13.78
N ASP A 50 -18.44 -1.68 -14.92
CA ASP A 50 -18.41 -0.85 -16.12
C ASP A 50 -19.29 -1.45 -17.24
N PRO A 51 -20.62 -1.45 -17.11
CA PRO A 51 -21.52 -2.06 -18.10
C PRO A 51 -21.46 -1.38 -19.47
N LEU A 52 -21.05 -0.11 -19.52
CA LEU A 52 -20.86 0.63 -20.78
C LEU A 52 -19.55 0.26 -21.48
N LYS A 53 -18.68 -0.55 -20.84
CA LYS A 53 -17.37 -0.97 -21.37
C LYS A 53 -16.52 0.21 -21.81
N ILE A 54 -16.54 1.27 -21.01
CA ILE A 54 -15.73 2.47 -21.23
C ILE A 54 -14.24 2.13 -21.16
N ILE A 55 -13.85 1.25 -20.23
CA ILE A 55 -12.50 0.72 -20.11
C ILE A 55 -12.47 -0.64 -20.84
N PRO A 56 -11.69 -0.77 -21.92
CA PRO A 56 -11.54 -2.04 -22.63
C PRO A 56 -11.04 -3.16 -21.73
N ARG A 57 -11.51 -4.39 -21.96
CA ARG A 57 -11.16 -5.56 -21.14
C ARG A 57 -9.66 -5.89 -21.19
N GLU A 58 -9.03 -5.57 -22.30
CA GLU A 58 -7.61 -5.79 -22.59
C GLU A 58 -6.75 -4.57 -22.20
N ALA A 59 -7.34 -3.54 -21.60
CA ALA A 59 -6.58 -2.38 -21.13
C ALA A 59 -5.50 -2.83 -20.12
N PRO A 60 -4.27 -2.30 -20.22
CA PRO A 60 -3.22 -2.58 -19.25
C PRO A 60 -3.54 -1.91 -17.91
N LEU A 61 -2.61 -2.00 -16.95
CA LEU A 61 -2.61 -1.07 -15.82
C LEU A 61 -2.46 0.35 -16.36
N LEU A 62 -3.47 1.19 -16.12
CA LEU A 62 -3.48 2.60 -16.50
C LEU A 62 -3.16 3.43 -15.27
N ILE A 63 -2.23 4.38 -15.40
CA ILE A 63 -1.84 5.27 -14.30
C ILE A 63 -1.84 6.70 -14.80
N TRP A 64 -2.57 7.56 -14.10
CA TRP A 64 -2.56 8.99 -14.33
C TRP A 64 -1.49 9.66 -13.48
N THR A 65 -0.47 10.21 -14.13
CA THR A 65 0.73 10.75 -13.46
C THR A 65 0.69 12.26 -13.23
N ASP A 66 -0.37 12.93 -13.65
CA ASP A 66 -0.55 14.37 -13.43
C ASP A 66 -1.39 14.62 -12.17
N PRO A 67 -1.17 15.74 -11.47
CA PRO A 67 -2.09 16.20 -10.43
C PRO A 67 -3.52 16.34 -10.97
N ALA A 68 -4.51 16.23 -10.08
CA ALA A 68 -5.91 16.15 -10.46
C ALA A 68 -6.76 17.20 -9.74
N ILE A 69 -7.44 18.04 -10.51
CA ILE A 69 -8.58 18.83 -10.02
C ILE A 69 -9.85 18.10 -10.45
N LEU A 70 -10.65 17.67 -9.48
CA LEU A 70 -11.83 16.87 -9.74
C LEU A 70 -12.87 17.67 -10.57
N PRO A 71 -13.44 17.09 -11.65
CA PRO A 71 -14.36 17.78 -12.56
C PRO A 71 -15.77 17.90 -11.97
N TRP A 72 -15.91 18.72 -10.94
CA TRP A 72 -17.20 19.13 -10.37
C TRP A 72 -17.87 20.19 -11.25
N SER A 73 -19.19 20.09 -11.43
CA SER A 73 -20.02 21.14 -12.02
C SER A 73 -20.08 22.38 -11.13
N GLU A 74 -20.49 23.53 -11.67
CA GLU A 74 -20.60 24.78 -10.88
C GLU A 74 -21.51 24.62 -9.66
N GLU A 75 -22.67 23.97 -9.84
CA GLU A 75 -23.62 23.69 -8.75
C GLU A 75 -23.01 22.78 -7.66
N GLU A 76 -22.30 21.72 -8.07
CA GLU A 76 -21.58 20.85 -7.12
C GLU A 76 -20.48 21.62 -6.37
N ARG A 77 -19.75 22.49 -7.06
CA ARG A 77 -18.69 23.31 -6.43
C ARG A 77 -19.26 24.25 -5.39
N ASP A 78 -20.37 24.92 -5.69
CA ASP A 78 -21.04 25.82 -4.77
C ASP A 78 -21.52 25.07 -3.52
N SER A 79 -22.09 23.87 -3.70
CA SER A 79 -22.52 23.00 -2.60
C SER A 79 -21.34 22.53 -1.74
N LEU A 80 -20.28 22.01 -2.37
CA LEU A 80 -19.08 21.51 -1.67
C LEU A 80 -18.34 22.61 -0.89
N ASN A 81 -18.44 23.87 -1.33
CA ASN A 81 -17.78 24.99 -0.66
C ASN A 81 -18.50 25.45 0.63
N GLN A 82 -19.77 25.08 0.80
CA GLN A 82 -20.59 25.45 1.96
C GLN A 82 -20.22 24.69 3.24
N SER A 83 -19.57 23.52 3.13
CA SER A 83 -19.12 22.74 4.29
C SER A 83 -17.59 22.64 4.35
N GLU A 84 -17.04 22.81 5.55
CA GLU A 84 -15.60 22.64 5.80
C GLU A 84 -15.15 21.19 5.55
N GLU A 85 -16.03 20.22 5.83
CA GLU A 85 -15.77 18.79 5.64
C GLU A 85 -15.62 18.39 4.17
N THR A 86 -16.22 19.14 3.24
CA THR A 86 -16.20 18.83 1.80
C THR A 86 -15.31 19.77 0.99
N ARG A 87 -14.89 20.90 1.56
CA ARG A 87 -14.08 21.91 0.86
C ARG A 87 -12.75 21.37 0.33
N TYR A 88 -12.21 20.32 0.95
CA TYR A 88 -10.99 19.67 0.46
C TYR A 88 -11.16 19.03 -0.93
N LEU A 89 -12.39 18.63 -1.31
CA LEU A 89 -12.72 18.04 -2.62
C LEU A 89 -12.54 19.02 -3.80
N LEU A 90 -12.39 20.31 -3.50
CA LEU A 90 -12.15 21.39 -4.47
C LEU A 90 -10.66 21.71 -4.65
N LYS A 91 -9.78 21.10 -3.84
CA LYS A 91 -8.33 21.28 -3.95
C LYS A 91 -7.76 20.36 -5.04
N GLU A 92 -6.53 20.64 -5.42
CA GLU A 92 -5.74 19.73 -6.25
C GLU A 92 -5.34 18.49 -5.45
N PHE A 93 -5.55 17.32 -6.05
CA PHE A 93 -5.11 16.02 -5.55
C PHE A 93 -3.77 15.65 -6.19
N PRO A 94 -2.91 14.90 -5.48
CA PRO A 94 -1.69 14.36 -6.06
C PRO A 94 -1.99 13.42 -7.23
N SER A 95 -0.98 13.16 -8.06
CA SER A 95 -1.08 12.15 -9.11
C SER A 95 -1.27 10.72 -8.54
N GLY A 96 -1.38 9.73 -9.42
CA GLY A 96 -1.33 8.32 -9.01
C GLY A 96 -2.65 7.56 -9.06
N VAL A 97 -3.75 8.18 -9.51
CA VAL A 97 -4.98 7.41 -9.74
C VAL A 97 -4.73 6.40 -10.85
N HIS A 98 -5.01 5.14 -10.56
CA HIS A 98 -4.77 4.04 -11.47
C HIS A 98 -5.89 3.04 -11.49
N ALA A 99 -6.01 2.35 -12.61
CA ALA A 99 -7.07 1.40 -12.84
C ALA A 99 -6.64 0.23 -13.70
N ARG A 100 -7.35 -0.88 -13.54
CA ARG A 100 -7.27 -2.02 -14.45
C ARG A 100 -8.60 -2.79 -14.49
N PRO A 101 -8.93 -3.45 -15.61
CA PRO A 101 -9.97 -4.47 -15.64
C PRO A 101 -9.65 -5.64 -14.69
N GLU A 102 -10.67 -6.26 -14.09
CA GLU A 102 -10.52 -7.32 -13.09
C GLU A 102 -11.49 -8.49 -13.33
N GLY A 103 -11.08 -9.71 -12.97
CA GLY A 103 -11.84 -10.94 -13.19
C GLY A 103 -11.63 -11.60 -14.56
N GLY A 104 -12.37 -12.68 -14.83
CA GLY A 104 -12.21 -13.52 -16.02
C GLY A 104 -12.91 -13.00 -17.29
N ALA A 105 -12.93 -13.84 -18.33
CA ALA A 105 -13.58 -13.54 -19.61
C ALA A 105 -15.07 -13.18 -19.40
N GLY A 106 -15.48 -12.00 -19.87
CA GLY A 106 -16.85 -11.49 -19.70
C GLY A 106 -17.08 -10.62 -18.46
N SER A 107 -16.09 -10.48 -17.57
CA SER A 107 -16.16 -9.53 -16.45
C SER A 107 -16.00 -8.09 -16.95
N ASP A 108 -16.94 -7.24 -16.53
CA ASP A 108 -16.97 -5.78 -16.67
C ASP A 108 -16.50 -5.08 -15.37
N THR A 109 -15.91 -5.81 -14.42
CA THR A 109 -15.37 -5.20 -13.20
C THR A 109 -14.09 -4.46 -13.51
N VAL A 110 -13.99 -3.25 -12.98
CA VAL A 110 -12.79 -2.41 -13.00
C VAL A 110 -12.39 -2.12 -11.56
N LEU A 111 -11.09 -2.26 -11.28
CA LEU A 111 -10.49 -1.76 -10.06
C LEU A 111 -10.00 -0.34 -10.29
N ILE A 112 -10.30 0.57 -9.36
CA ILE A 112 -9.68 1.88 -9.28
C ILE A 112 -9.03 2.01 -7.91
N LEU A 113 -7.78 2.46 -7.90
CA LEU A 113 -7.02 2.73 -6.69
C LEU A 113 -6.37 4.11 -6.86
N TRP A 114 -6.42 4.90 -5.80
CA TRP A 114 -5.73 6.17 -5.69
C TRP A 114 -5.22 6.35 -4.26
N THR A 115 -3.91 6.51 -4.14
CA THR A 115 -3.12 6.60 -2.91
C THR A 115 -2.94 8.05 -2.45
N TYR A 116 -3.94 8.92 -2.66
CA TYR A 116 -3.80 10.36 -2.40
C TYR A 116 -3.73 10.72 -0.90
N ASP A 117 -4.22 9.85 -0.01
CA ASP A 117 -4.12 10.04 1.44
C ASP A 117 -2.99 9.17 2.01
N VAL A 118 -1.81 9.76 2.11
CA VAL A 118 -0.57 9.11 2.59
C VAL A 118 -0.31 9.38 4.07
N LYS A 119 -1.34 9.68 4.86
CA LYS A 119 -1.17 9.90 6.30
C LYS A 119 -0.64 8.64 6.98
N THR A 120 0.36 8.85 7.83
CA THR A 120 0.80 7.83 8.76
C THR A 120 -0.31 7.52 9.77
N VAL A 121 -0.65 6.25 9.89
CA VAL A 121 -1.72 5.75 10.76
C VAL A 121 -1.27 4.50 11.51
N ASP A 122 -1.92 4.20 12.63
CA ASP A 122 -1.79 2.90 13.27
C ASP A 122 -2.71 1.88 12.58
N PRO A 123 -2.25 0.63 12.34
CA PRO A 123 -3.11 -0.43 11.81
C PRO A 123 -4.24 -0.79 12.77
N VAL A 124 -5.48 -0.56 12.34
CA VAL A 124 -6.70 -0.89 13.08
C VAL A 124 -7.61 -1.74 12.19
N PHE A 125 -8.19 -2.79 12.78
CA PHE A 125 -9.08 -3.71 12.08
C PHE A 125 -10.41 -3.83 12.84
N PRO A 126 -11.58 -3.63 12.20
CA PRO A 126 -11.75 -3.15 10.83
C PRO A 126 -11.32 -1.68 10.67
N PHE A 127 -10.77 -1.32 9.50
CA PHE A 127 -10.41 0.07 9.18
C PHE A 127 -11.64 0.86 8.72
N SER A 128 -11.59 2.18 8.91
CA SER A 128 -12.62 3.10 8.40
C SER A 128 -12.33 3.50 6.96
N VAL A 129 -13.37 3.73 6.18
CA VAL A 129 -13.29 4.14 4.77
C VAL A 129 -13.97 5.49 4.62
N ASP A 130 -13.32 6.43 3.93
CA ASP A 130 -13.95 7.69 3.54
C ASP A 130 -15.14 7.41 2.60
N PRO A 131 -16.37 7.81 2.97
CA PRO A 131 -17.54 7.58 2.13
C PRO A 131 -17.45 8.23 0.75
N HIS A 132 -16.62 9.26 0.57
CA HIS A 132 -16.42 9.94 -0.71
C HIS A 132 -15.38 9.27 -1.59
N TYR A 133 -14.56 8.35 -1.06
CA TYR A 133 -13.46 7.71 -1.79
C TYR A 133 -13.88 7.16 -3.16
N PRO A 134 -15.02 6.45 -3.31
CA PRO A 134 -15.40 5.92 -4.61
C PRO A 134 -15.66 7.01 -5.67
N GLU A 135 -16.31 8.10 -5.27
CA GLU A 135 -16.60 9.22 -6.16
C GLU A 135 -15.31 9.97 -6.53
N ILE A 136 -14.42 10.17 -5.55
CA ILE A 136 -13.10 10.79 -5.76
C ILE A 136 -12.29 9.97 -6.77
N ALA A 137 -12.16 8.66 -6.55
CA ALA A 137 -11.39 7.76 -7.41
C ALA A 137 -11.94 7.74 -8.85
N LEU A 138 -13.26 7.62 -9.01
CA LEU A 138 -13.91 7.64 -10.32
C LEU A 138 -13.72 8.99 -11.03
N ARG A 139 -13.92 10.11 -10.33
CA ARG A 139 -13.75 11.46 -10.88
C ARG A 139 -12.31 11.75 -11.26
N GLY A 140 -11.34 11.35 -10.43
CA GLY A 140 -9.92 11.43 -10.74
C GLY A 140 -9.57 10.67 -12.02
N LEU A 141 -9.99 9.41 -12.12
CA LEU A 141 -9.73 8.58 -13.30
C LEU A 141 -10.40 9.14 -14.57
N SER A 142 -11.52 9.84 -14.44
CA SER A 142 -12.23 10.46 -15.57
C SER A 142 -11.44 11.58 -16.27
N LEU A 143 -10.40 12.12 -15.64
CA LEU A 143 -9.48 13.07 -16.28
C LEU A 143 -8.69 12.38 -17.39
N MET A 144 -8.25 11.13 -17.15
CA MET A 144 -7.60 10.29 -18.15
C MET A 144 -8.60 9.66 -19.12
N ILE A 145 -9.79 9.26 -18.62
CA ILE A 145 -10.80 8.53 -19.39
C ILE A 145 -12.15 9.26 -19.33
N PRO A 146 -12.38 10.30 -20.16
CA PRO A 146 -13.56 11.15 -20.08
C PRO A 146 -14.91 10.41 -20.21
N GLY A 147 -14.92 9.22 -20.84
CA GLY A 147 -16.12 8.37 -20.91
C GLY A 147 -16.70 8.01 -19.54
N LEU A 148 -15.86 7.91 -18.50
CA LEU A 148 -16.28 7.57 -17.13
C LEU A 148 -17.21 8.61 -16.49
N ARG A 149 -17.28 9.82 -17.05
CA ARG A 149 -18.25 10.85 -16.63
C ARG A 149 -19.70 10.39 -16.76
N ALA A 150 -19.98 9.39 -17.60
CA ALA A 150 -21.29 8.76 -17.71
C ALA A 150 -21.78 8.13 -16.40
N TYR A 151 -20.87 7.82 -15.46
CA TYR A 151 -21.17 7.21 -14.16
C TYR A 151 -21.36 8.22 -13.02
N PHE A 152 -21.13 9.52 -13.22
CA PHE A 152 -21.30 10.52 -12.16
C PHE A 152 -22.74 10.54 -11.65
N GLY A 153 -22.90 10.38 -10.32
CA GLY A 153 -24.21 10.25 -9.66
C GLY A 153 -25.03 9.02 -10.05
N ARG A 154 -24.49 8.12 -10.88
CA ARG A 154 -25.19 6.93 -11.43
C ARG A 154 -24.44 5.63 -11.20
N MET A 155 -23.23 5.69 -10.64
CA MET A 155 -22.42 4.52 -10.35
C MET A 155 -23.17 3.58 -9.39
N THR A 156 -23.29 2.30 -9.78
CA THR A 156 -23.76 1.26 -8.86
C THR A 156 -22.82 1.17 -7.68
N LYS A 157 -23.35 1.01 -6.46
CA LYS A 157 -22.56 0.96 -5.22
C LYS A 157 -21.35 0.04 -5.37
N PRO A 158 -20.11 0.59 -5.36
CA PRO A 158 -18.92 -0.23 -5.54
C PRO A 158 -18.60 -0.98 -4.25
N VAL A 159 -17.79 -2.04 -4.40
CA VAL A 159 -17.14 -2.69 -3.26
C VAL A 159 -15.89 -1.89 -2.94
N VAL A 160 -15.68 -1.55 -1.66
CA VAL A 160 -14.44 -0.95 -1.19
C VAL A 160 -13.67 -1.98 -0.39
N ASP A 161 -12.39 -2.15 -0.71
CA ASP A 161 -11.47 -3.08 -0.07
C ASP A 161 -10.10 -2.40 0.07
N GLY A 162 -9.25 -2.88 0.97
CA GLY A 162 -7.98 -2.22 1.23
C GLY A 162 -7.18 -2.85 2.35
N GLY A 163 -6.10 -2.19 2.71
CA GLY A 163 -5.23 -2.62 3.78
C GLY A 163 -4.09 -1.63 3.98
N TYR A 164 -3.17 -2.00 4.87
CA TYR A 164 -2.07 -1.13 5.23
C TYR A 164 -0.83 -1.43 4.39
N TYR A 165 -0.20 -0.39 3.87
CA TYR A 165 1.17 -0.48 3.38
C TYR A 165 2.10 -0.22 4.55
N THR A 166 2.83 -1.25 4.98
CA THR A 166 3.97 -1.10 5.89
C THR A 166 5.17 -0.62 5.09
N LYS A 167 5.70 0.53 5.46
CA LYS A 167 6.75 1.24 4.72
C LYS A 167 7.94 1.52 5.60
N THR A 168 9.12 1.54 5.01
CA THR A 168 10.29 2.27 5.53
C THR A 168 10.35 3.65 4.88
N ARG A 169 11.09 4.58 5.49
CA ARG A 169 11.22 5.97 4.97
C ARG A 169 11.65 6.01 3.50
N GLU A 170 12.52 5.10 3.11
CA GLU A 170 13.09 5.02 1.76
C GLU A 170 12.36 4.08 0.80
N ASN A 171 11.21 3.54 1.19
CA ASN A 171 10.47 2.53 0.43
C ASN A 171 11.28 1.27 0.08
N ARG A 172 12.21 0.87 0.96
CA ARG A 172 12.97 -0.39 0.83
C ARG A 172 12.53 -1.41 1.88
N PRO A 173 12.34 -2.68 1.50
CA PRO A 173 11.96 -3.70 2.46
C PRO A 173 13.05 -3.95 3.50
N LEU A 174 12.63 -4.54 4.61
CA LEU A 174 13.48 -5.15 5.62
C LEU A 174 13.53 -6.64 5.31
N ILE A 175 14.68 -7.14 4.85
CA ILE A 175 14.91 -8.54 4.47
C ILE A 175 16.24 -9.00 5.04
N GLY A 176 16.23 -10.05 5.85
CA GLY A 176 17.45 -10.68 6.38
C GLY A 176 17.44 -10.83 7.90
N PRO A 177 18.62 -10.97 8.53
CA PRO A 177 18.73 -11.25 9.96
C PRO A 177 18.32 -10.05 10.81
N LEU A 178 17.75 -10.34 11.98
CA LEU A 178 17.56 -9.42 13.10
C LEU A 178 18.76 -9.54 14.07
N PRO A 179 18.97 -8.59 15.00
CA PRO A 179 20.06 -8.65 15.99
C PRO A 179 19.80 -9.68 17.12
N ILE A 180 19.18 -10.80 16.78
CA ILE A 180 18.88 -11.94 17.65
C ILE A 180 19.19 -13.20 16.85
N GLU A 181 20.00 -14.09 17.43
CA GLU A 181 20.41 -15.32 16.75
C GLU A 181 19.20 -16.15 16.32
N GLY A 182 19.17 -16.55 15.05
CA GLY A 182 18.08 -17.32 14.46
C GLY A 182 16.80 -16.52 14.18
N ALA A 183 16.75 -15.21 14.40
CA ALA A 183 15.61 -14.37 14.05
C ALA A 183 15.85 -13.60 12.75
N TYR A 184 14.82 -13.53 11.91
CA TYR A 184 14.85 -12.89 10.60
C TYR A 184 13.59 -12.08 10.35
N ILE A 185 13.63 -11.22 9.34
CA ILE A 185 12.51 -10.39 8.91
C ILE A 185 12.32 -10.44 7.38
N ILE A 186 11.06 -10.38 6.96
CA ILE A 186 10.64 -9.98 5.62
C ILE A 186 9.41 -9.06 5.76
N GLY A 187 9.63 -7.76 5.67
CA GLY A 187 8.60 -6.74 5.91
C GLY A 187 8.91 -5.41 5.24
N GLY A 188 8.05 -4.40 5.44
CA GLY A 188 8.29 -3.06 4.89
C GLY A 188 8.23 -2.99 3.35
N LEU A 189 7.41 -3.82 2.71
CA LEU A 189 7.33 -3.97 1.25
C LEU A 189 6.60 -2.82 0.52
N SER A 190 6.25 -1.74 1.22
CA SER A 190 5.89 -0.41 0.68
C SER A 190 4.86 -0.33 -0.44
N GLY A 191 3.96 -1.31 -0.54
CA GLY A 191 2.89 -1.36 -1.54
C GLY A 191 3.19 -2.17 -2.80
N PHE A 192 4.42 -2.67 -2.94
CA PHE A 192 4.82 -3.51 -4.07
C PHE A 192 5.12 -4.97 -3.66
N GLY A 193 4.67 -5.37 -2.46
CA GLY A 193 4.99 -6.67 -1.87
C GLY A 193 4.58 -7.89 -2.69
N ILE A 194 3.44 -7.83 -3.39
CA ILE A 194 3.02 -8.94 -4.27
C ILE A 194 4.02 -9.12 -5.42
N MET A 195 4.49 -8.03 -6.01
CA MET A 195 5.44 -8.05 -7.12
C MET A 195 6.84 -8.50 -6.65
N ALA A 196 7.26 -8.06 -5.46
CA ALA A 196 8.57 -8.39 -4.90
C ALA A 196 8.62 -9.73 -4.15
N ALA A 197 7.48 -10.40 -3.93
CA ALA A 197 7.38 -11.56 -3.03
C ALA A 197 8.39 -12.68 -3.35
N CYS A 198 8.49 -13.08 -4.63
CA CYS A 198 9.39 -14.16 -5.03
C CYS A 198 10.86 -13.80 -4.78
N GLY A 199 11.30 -12.61 -5.19
CA GLY A 199 12.68 -12.17 -4.99
C GLY A 199 13.02 -11.92 -3.52
N ALA A 200 12.09 -11.36 -2.75
CA ALA A 200 12.27 -11.14 -1.32
C ALA A 200 12.34 -12.46 -0.55
N GLY A 201 11.51 -13.44 -0.92
CA GLY A 201 11.52 -14.79 -0.35
C GLY A 201 12.81 -15.56 -0.69
N GLU A 202 13.27 -15.49 -1.94
CA GLU A 202 14.54 -16.09 -2.36
C GLU A 202 15.72 -15.50 -1.60
N LEU A 203 15.79 -14.16 -1.50
CA LEU A 203 16.85 -13.47 -0.77
C LEU A 203 16.87 -13.85 0.72
N LEU A 204 15.70 -13.89 1.37
CA LEU A 204 15.59 -14.31 2.76
C LEU A 204 16.02 -15.78 2.93
N ALA A 205 15.57 -16.67 2.05
CA ALA A 205 15.91 -18.09 2.10
C ALA A 205 17.42 -18.31 1.97
N ALA A 206 18.10 -17.60 1.06
CA ALA A 206 19.55 -17.62 0.94
C ALA A 206 20.25 -17.18 2.24
N SER A 207 19.74 -16.13 2.89
CA SER A 207 20.25 -15.65 4.17
C SER A 207 20.09 -16.67 5.30
N ILE A 208 18.93 -17.33 5.39
CA ILE A 208 18.68 -18.38 6.39
C ILE A 208 19.55 -19.61 6.14
N ALA A 209 19.78 -19.97 4.88
CA ALA A 209 20.58 -21.13 4.50
C ALA A 209 22.10 -20.91 4.64
N GLY A 210 22.55 -19.66 4.87
CA GLY A 210 23.97 -19.31 4.90
C GLY A 210 24.64 -19.32 3.52
N ASN A 211 23.87 -19.10 2.46
CA ASN A 211 24.38 -19.00 1.09
C ASN A 211 24.99 -17.62 0.81
N ASP A 212 25.75 -17.53 -0.28
CA ASP A 212 26.22 -16.24 -0.79
C ASP A 212 25.03 -15.32 -1.12
N LEU A 213 25.09 -14.09 -0.62
CA LEU A 213 24.07 -13.08 -0.86
C LEU A 213 24.48 -12.17 -2.03
N PRO A 214 23.53 -11.74 -2.87
CA PRO A 214 23.83 -10.80 -3.93
C PRO A 214 24.28 -9.44 -3.33
N PRO A 215 25.10 -8.64 -4.05
CA PRO A 215 25.63 -7.38 -3.51
C PRO A 215 24.57 -6.39 -3.00
N HIS A 216 23.37 -6.41 -3.58
CA HIS A 216 22.27 -5.54 -3.19
C HIS A 216 21.56 -5.97 -1.89
N ALA A 217 21.84 -7.17 -1.34
CA ALA A 217 21.21 -7.67 -0.12
C ALA A 217 21.40 -6.73 1.08
N ALA A 218 22.58 -6.11 1.19
CA ALA A 218 22.90 -5.15 2.25
C ALA A 218 21.94 -3.96 2.26
N ALA A 219 21.38 -3.58 1.11
CA ALA A 219 20.41 -2.48 1.02
C ALA A 219 19.06 -2.79 1.66
N PHE A 220 18.76 -4.07 1.95
CA PHE A 220 17.51 -4.52 2.55
C PHE A 220 17.69 -5.02 3.99
N SER A 221 18.93 -5.17 4.47
CA SER A 221 19.20 -5.54 5.86
C SER A 221 18.74 -4.47 6.85
N LEU A 222 18.31 -4.85 8.06
CA LEU A 222 18.05 -3.90 9.15
C LEU A 222 19.35 -3.20 9.58
N ALA A 223 20.49 -3.89 9.51
CA ALA A 223 21.80 -3.34 9.88
C ALA A 223 22.24 -2.17 9.00
N ARG A 224 21.59 -1.91 7.86
CA ARG A 224 21.87 -0.71 7.05
C ARG A 224 21.68 0.58 7.83
N TYR A 225 20.78 0.57 8.82
CA TYR A 225 20.59 1.73 9.69
C TYR A 225 21.71 1.87 10.73
N GLU A 226 22.68 0.97 10.85
CA GLU A 226 23.86 1.17 11.70
C GLU A 226 24.94 2.00 10.98
N ASP A 227 24.90 2.04 9.65
CA ASP A 227 25.81 2.83 8.82
C ASP A 227 25.47 4.34 8.89
N PRO A 228 26.36 5.18 9.44
CA PRO A 228 26.14 6.63 9.50
C PRO A 228 26.02 7.28 8.12
N GLU A 229 26.70 6.77 7.11
CA GLU A 229 26.61 7.29 5.75
C GLU A 229 25.24 6.96 5.14
N TYR A 230 24.71 5.75 5.38
CA TYR A 230 23.35 5.41 4.98
C TYR A 230 22.31 6.33 5.64
N ARG A 231 22.45 6.60 6.95
CA ARG A 231 21.54 7.54 7.66
C ARG A 231 21.58 8.94 7.08
N LYS A 232 22.76 9.42 6.66
CA LYS A 232 22.88 10.74 5.99
C LYS A 232 22.11 10.76 4.66
N LEU A 233 22.17 9.68 3.87
CA LEU A 233 21.42 9.60 2.61
C LEU A 233 19.91 9.78 2.81
N LEU A 234 19.34 9.20 3.87
CA LEU A 234 17.91 9.33 4.20
C LEU A 234 17.47 10.79 4.38
N GLY A 235 18.36 11.67 4.84
CA GLY A 235 18.08 13.11 4.99
C GLY A 235 17.89 13.84 3.65
N SER A 236 18.45 13.30 2.57
CA SER A 236 18.44 13.88 1.22
C SER A 236 17.55 13.17 0.22
N TRP A 237 17.06 11.97 0.55
CA TRP A 237 16.13 11.24 -0.30
C TRP A 237 14.74 11.89 -0.23
N GLY A 238 14.24 12.32 -1.39
CA GLY A 238 12.85 12.72 -1.55
C GLY A 238 11.92 11.50 -1.54
N GLU A 239 10.62 11.77 -1.65
CA GLU A 239 9.62 10.73 -1.86
C GLU A 239 9.86 10.08 -3.23
N THR A 240 10.60 8.97 -3.21
CA THR A 240 11.01 8.28 -4.42
C THR A 240 9.99 7.19 -4.72
N GLY A 241 9.29 7.37 -5.85
CA GLY A 241 8.82 6.28 -6.70
C GLY A 241 7.58 5.51 -6.24
N GLN A 242 6.81 6.01 -5.28
CA GLN A 242 5.43 5.55 -5.21
C GLN A 242 4.64 6.15 -6.37
N LEU A 243 3.98 5.26 -7.11
CA LEU A 243 2.85 5.62 -7.96
C LEU A 243 1.67 6.02 -7.07
#